data_AF-A0A370TKT1-F1
#
_entry.id   AF-A0A370TKT1-F1
#
_cell.length_a   1.000
_cell.length_b   1.000
_cell.length_c   1.000
_cell.angle_alpha   90.00
_cell.angle_beta   90.00
_cell.angle_gamma   90.00
#
_symmetry.space_group_name_H-M   'P 1'
#
loop_
_entity.id
_entity.type
_entity.pdbx_description
1 polymer ?
#
loop_
_entity_poly.entity_id
_entity_poly.type
_entity_poly.pdbx_seq_one_letter_code
_entity_poly.pdbx_strand_id
1 'polypeptide(L)'
;MATEAPLQYEPSAGATHLQITDTLPSEVVQCLQNARFLHLATCTNLYPHVSLMNYTYLPSSPHSSSPTIIMTTNPCSKKTQNLVSNPHVSLLVHDWVSHRPPTTARRGSTAERTGSPPPEASRSSLATLLLNLNTSALSSISATINGVARLVERGTEEERYYKESHLDNNTFVDVEDGRRSSLWNEREIATEHGDGGRESFIEDEDVRVVVVKITDGRVSDWKGSVRDWSLVGTGVETEGGNNVQSEGLPNGVPSV
;
A
#
# COMPACT_ATOMS: atom_id res chain seq x y z
N MET A 1 0.01 27.29 23.03
CA MET A 1 -0.28 26.19 23.97
C MET A 1 -0.11 24.90 23.19
N ALA A 2 0.85 24.06 23.57
CA ALA A 2 1.01 22.76 22.94
C ALA A 2 -0.19 21.90 23.33
N THR A 3 -1.03 21.53 22.37
CA THR A 3 -2.07 20.52 22.56
C THR A 3 -1.37 19.21 22.86
N GLU A 4 -1.49 18.75 24.10
CA GLU A 4 -0.99 17.46 24.58
C GLU A 4 -1.55 16.36 23.68
N ALA A 5 -0.69 15.44 23.22
CA ALA A 5 -1.13 14.32 22.39
C ALA A 5 -2.12 13.48 23.22
N PRO A 6 -3.30 13.14 22.68
CA PRO A 6 -4.26 12.30 23.39
C PRO A 6 -3.60 10.96 23.73
N LEU A 7 -3.56 10.62 25.02
CA LEU A 7 -3.02 9.34 25.53
C LEU A 7 -4.07 8.22 25.53
N GLN A 8 -5.25 8.47 24.98
CA GLN A 8 -6.35 7.51 24.91
C GLN A 8 -6.36 6.86 23.52
N TYR A 9 -6.18 5.54 23.48
CA TYR A 9 -6.24 4.74 22.28
C TYR A 9 -7.44 3.80 22.37
N GLU A 10 -8.21 3.67 21.30
CA GLU A 10 -9.33 2.74 21.29
C GLU A 10 -8.85 1.28 21.35
N PRO A 11 -9.56 0.39 22.07
CA PRO A 11 -9.26 -1.03 22.08
C PRO A 11 -9.26 -1.61 20.66
N SER A 12 -8.20 -2.35 20.33
CA SER A 12 -7.95 -2.84 18.96
C SER A 12 -7.91 -4.36 18.86
N ALA A 13 -8.06 -5.08 19.99
CA ALA A 13 -8.01 -6.54 20.06
C ALA A 13 -9.28 -7.26 19.57
N GLY A 14 -10.19 -6.57 18.88
CA GLY A 14 -11.44 -7.12 18.34
C GLY A 14 -11.93 -6.36 17.09
N ALA A 15 -13.18 -6.61 16.69
CA ALA A 15 -13.83 -5.97 15.55
C ALA A 15 -14.40 -4.59 15.94
N THR A 16 -13.54 -3.58 15.99
CA THR A 16 -13.87 -2.22 16.42
C THR A 16 -14.48 -1.43 15.27
N HIS A 17 -15.73 -0.99 15.43
CA HIS A 17 -16.48 -0.25 14.39
C HIS A 17 -16.51 -0.94 13.01
N LEU A 18 -16.59 -2.28 12.99
CA LEU A 18 -16.54 -3.08 11.77
C LEU A 18 -17.61 -2.68 10.75
N GLN A 19 -17.16 -2.36 9.53
CA GLN A 19 -18.01 -2.12 8.38
C GLN A 19 -17.82 -3.21 7.33
N ILE A 20 -18.91 -3.89 6.96
CA ILE A 20 -18.91 -4.85 5.84
C ILE A 20 -19.34 -4.08 4.59
N THR A 21 -18.47 -4.05 3.58
CA THR A 21 -18.68 -3.23 2.37
C THR A 21 -18.35 -4.03 1.11
N ASP A 22 -18.97 -3.68 -0.01
CA ASP A 22 -18.65 -4.28 -1.32
C ASP A 22 -17.38 -3.67 -1.94
N THR A 23 -16.99 -2.48 -1.47
CA THR A 23 -15.85 -1.71 -1.96
C THR A 23 -14.97 -1.24 -0.81
N LEU A 24 -13.71 -0.92 -1.12
CA LEU A 24 -12.79 -0.37 -0.13
C LEU A 24 -13.27 1.00 0.38
N PRO A 25 -13.12 1.30 1.68
CA PRO A 25 -13.39 2.64 2.20
C PRO A 25 -12.62 3.72 1.42
N SER A 26 -13.28 4.87 1.21
CA SER A 26 -12.72 5.97 0.40
C SER A 26 -11.36 6.45 0.90
N GLU A 27 -11.17 6.45 2.20
CA GLU A 27 -9.96 6.88 2.89
C GLU A 27 -8.79 5.92 2.60
N VAL A 28 -9.07 4.61 2.54
CA VAL A 28 -8.08 3.59 2.17
C VAL A 28 -7.71 3.73 0.70
N VAL A 29 -8.69 3.93 -0.19
CA VAL A 29 -8.46 4.15 -1.62
C VAL A 29 -7.61 5.41 -1.85
N GLN A 30 -7.94 6.51 -1.18
CA GLN A 30 -7.18 7.75 -1.26
C GLN A 30 -5.74 7.56 -0.76
N CYS A 31 -5.55 6.85 0.34
CA CYS A 31 -4.22 6.52 0.87
C CYS A 31 -3.41 5.69 -0.15
N LEU A 32 -4.01 4.66 -0.73
CA LEU A 32 -3.39 3.81 -1.76
C LEU A 32 -3.08 4.55 -3.07
N GLN A 33 -3.85 5.57 -3.42
CA GLN A 33 -3.60 6.38 -4.63
C GLN A 33 -2.48 7.41 -4.41
N ASN A 34 -2.39 7.98 -3.21
CA ASN A 34 -1.44 9.04 -2.91
C ASN A 34 -0.08 8.51 -2.49
N ALA A 35 -0.03 7.38 -1.78
CA ALA A 35 1.20 6.81 -1.29
C ALA A 35 2.07 6.24 -2.43
N ARG A 36 3.38 6.50 -2.32
CA ARG A 36 4.38 5.97 -3.24
C ARG A 36 4.77 4.53 -2.91
N PHE A 37 4.90 4.25 -1.62
CA PHE A 37 5.36 2.96 -1.10
C PHE A 37 4.38 2.44 -0.06
N LEU A 38 4.39 1.12 0.13
CA LEU A 38 3.75 0.47 1.25
C LEU A 38 4.74 -0.48 1.93
N HIS A 39 4.43 -0.90 3.14
CA HIS A 39 5.19 -1.92 3.84
C HIS A 39 4.46 -3.26 3.69
N LEU A 40 5.15 -4.26 3.15
CA LEU A 40 4.69 -5.64 3.09
C LEU A 40 5.20 -6.40 4.31
N ALA A 41 4.30 -6.91 5.13
CA ALA A 41 4.59 -7.87 6.19
C ALA A 41 4.26 -9.29 5.73
N THR A 42 5.23 -10.19 5.90
CA THR A 42 5.14 -11.63 5.65
C THR A 42 5.58 -12.39 6.90
N CYS A 43 5.15 -13.63 7.06
CA CYS A 43 5.55 -14.45 8.21
C CYS A 43 5.70 -15.92 7.80
N THR A 44 6.82 -16.51 8.20
CA THR A 44 7.11 -17.93 8.00
C THR A 44 7.71 -18.49 9.28
N ASN A 45 7.25 -19.66 9.72
CA ASN A 45 7.68 -20.30 10.98
C ASN A 45 7.58 -19.36 12.20
N LEU A 46 6.56 -18.50 12.25
CA LEU A 46 6.36 -17.49 13.30
C LEU A 46 7.46 -16.40 13.37
N TYR A 47 8.27 -16.26 12.33
CA TYR A 47 9.23 -15.16 12.19
C TYR A 47 8.69 -14.10 11.24
N PRO A 48 8.29 -12.91 11.76
CA PRO A 48 7.80 -11.82 10.93
C PRO A 48 8.92 -11.18 10.12
N HIS A 49 8.57 -10.67 8.94
CA HIS A 49 9.47 -9.94 8.06
C HIS A 49 8.73 -8.80 7.38
N VAL A 50 9.31 -7.61 7.40
CA VAL A 50 8.74 -6.41 6.77
C VAL A 50 9.65 -5.92 5.66
N SER A 51 9.08 -5.51 4.52
CA SER A 51 9.81 -4.96 3.38
C SER A 51 9.10 -3.74 2.82
N LEU A 52 9.86 -2.72 2.40
CA LEU A 52 9.32 -1.59 1.65
C LEU A 52 9.07 -2.01 0.20
N MET A 53 7.90 -1.73 -0.34
CA MET A 53 7.52 -2.14 -1.70
C MET A 53 7.06 -0.95 -2.53
N ASN A 54 7.60 -0.87 -3.76
CA ASN A 54 6.88 -0.24 -4.85
C ASN A 54 5.63 -1.06 -5.12
N TYR A 55 4.49 -0.38 -5.25
CA TYR A 55 3.23 -1.05 -5.53
C TYR A 55 2.41 -0.30 -6.57
N THR A 56 1.42 -1.00 -7.11
CA THR A 56 0.36 -0.45 -7.94
C THR A 56 -0.97 -0.96 -7.41
N TYR A 57 -1.86 -0.04 -7.06
CA TYR A 57 -3.23 -0.36 -6.69
C TYR A 57 -4.11 -0.37 -7.94
N LEU A 58 -4.82 -1.48 -8.17
CA LEU A 58 -5.83 -1.59 -9.21
C LEU A 58 -7.21 -1.83 -8.57
N PRO A 59 -8.19 -0.93 -8.79
CA PRO A 59 -9.56 -1.17 -8.30
C PRO A 59 -10.22 -2.37 -9.00
N SER A 60 -9.86 -2.62 -10.26
CA SER A 60 -10.24 -3.79 -11.04
C SER A 60 -9.22 -4.04 -12.14
N SER A 61 -9.20 -5.25 -12.70
CA SER A 61 -8.35 -5.65 -13.82
C SER A 61 -9.03 -6.70 -14.69
N PRO A 62 -8.57 -6.96 -15.92
CA PRO A 62 -9.11 -8.02 -16.77
C PRO A 62 -9.05 -9.41 -16.12
N HIS A 63 -8.13 -9.62 -15.16
CA HIS A 63 -7.92 -10.90 -14.47
C HIS A 63 -8.59 -10.97 -13.08
N SER A 64 -9.10 -9.85 -12.55
CA SER A 64 -9.71 -9.78 -11.22
C SER A 64 -10.69 -8.62 -11.14
N SER A 65 -11.95 -8.91 -10.81
CA SER A 65 -12.98 -7.91 -10.53
C SER A 65 -12.85 -7.28 -9.14
N SER A 66 -12.00 -7.85 -8.27
CA SER A 66 -11.77 -7.35 -6.91
C SER A 66 -10.58 -6.39 -6.82
N PRO A 67 -10.62 -5.41 -5.90
CA PRO A 67 -9.49 -4.53 -5.63
C PRO A 67 -8.22 -5.30 -5.31
N THR A 68 -7.13 -4.98 -5.98
CA THR A 68 -5.91 -5.77 -6.00
C THR A 68 -4.68 -4.87 -5.91
N ILE A 69 -3.66 -5.33 -5.19
CA ILE A 69 -2.36 -4.67 -5.12
C ILE A 69 -1.32 -5.52 -5.85
N ILE A 70 -0.55 -4.88 -6.72
CA ILE A 70 0.52 -5.51 -7.50
C ILE A 70 1.85 -4.96 -7.04
N MET A 71 2.83 -5.85 -6.95
CA MET A 71 4.22 -5.52 -6.68
C MET A 71 5.14 -6.48 -7.44
N THR A 72 6.41 -6.12 -7.57
CA THR A 72 7.45 -6.99 -8.14
C THR A 72 8.47 -7.39 -7.09
N THR A 73 9.04 -8.58 -7.24
CA THR A 73 10.03 -9.11 -6.31
C THR A 73 11.08 -9.97 -7.03
N ASN A 74 12.31 -9.96 -6.52
CA ASN A 74 13.34 -10.89 -6.96
C ASN A 74 12.97 -12.33 -6.50
N PRO A 75 13.05 -13.34 -7.38
CA PRO A 75 12.64 -14.72 -7.09
C PRO A 75 13.43 -15.36 -5.92
N CYS A 76 14.67 -14.93 -5.70
CA CYS A 76 15.56 -15.47 -4.66
C CYS A 76 15.43 -14.73 -3.31
N SER A 77 14.58 -13.70 -3.22
CA SER A 77 14.45 -12.91 -1.99
C SER A 77 13.67 -13.63 -0.90
N LYS A 78 13.95 -13.27 0.37
CA LYS A 78 13.25 -13.81 1.54
C LYS A 78 11.74 -13.61 1.47
N LYS A 79 11.28 -12.45 0.98
CA LYS A 79 9.85 -12.19 0.77
C LYS A 79 9.23 -13.19 -0.21
N THR A 80 9.90 -13.54 -1.32
CA THR A 80 9.38 -14.54 -2.26
C THR A 80 9.24 -15.92 -1.61
N GLN A 81 10.25 -16.36 -0.86
CA GLN A 81 10.18 -17.63 -0.13
C GLN A 81 9.04 -17.63 0.90
N ASN A 82 8.89 -16.54 1.65
CA ASN A 82 7.82 -16.41 2.63
C ASN A 82 6.45 -16.49 1.97
N LEU A 83 6.24 -15.76 0.87
CA LEU A 83 4.97 -15.73 0.11
C LEU A 83 4.58 -17.10 -0.45
N VAL A 84 5.56 -17.91 -0.88
CA VAL A 84 5.31 -19.28 -1.34
C VAL A 84 4.88 -20.18 -0.18
N SER A 85 5.49 -20.01 0.99
CA SER A 85 5.18 -20.83 2.18
C SER A 85 3.87 -20.44 2.87
N ASN A 86 3.55 -19.14 2.88
CA ASN A 86 2.41 -18.57 3.57
C ASN A 86 1.90 -17.37 2.73
N PRO A 87 0.73 -17.52 2.07
CA PRO A 87 0.19 -16.46 1.24
C PRO A 87 -0.48 -15.34 2.04
N HIS A 88 -0.69 -15.50 3.35
CA HIS A 88 -1.31 -14.45 4.17
C HIS A 88 -0.32 -13.32 4.46
N VAL A 89 -0.72 -12.11 4.07
CA VAL A 89 0.11 -10.91 4.19
C VAL A 89 -0.67 -9.78 4.85
N SER A 90 0.07 -8.87 5.48
CA SER A 90 -0.43 -7.60 5.98
C SER A 90 0.33 -6.47 5.30
N LEU A 91 -0.40 -5.50 4.75
CA LEU A 91 0.17 -4.32 4.11
C LEU A 91 -0.11 -3.11 4.97
N LEU A 92 0.89 -2.24 5.17
CA LEU A 92 0.71 -0.97 5.86
C LEU A 92 0.98 0.17 4.88
N VAL A 93 -0.01 1.04 4.72
CA VAL A 93 0.08 2.27 3.93
C VAL A 93 -0.36 3.46 4.78
N HIS A 94 0.22 4.63 4.53
CA HIS A 94 -0.04 5.83 5.31
C HIS A 94 0.18 7.09 4.44
N ASP A 95 -0.41 8.21 4.80
CA ASP A 95 -0.42 9.44 3.99
C ASP A 95 0.64 10.51 4.37
N TRP A 96 1.47 10.31 5.41
CA TRP A 96 2.35 11.38 5.95
C TRP A 96 3.69 11.67 5.26
N VAL A 97 4.28 10.77 4.44
CA VAL A 97 5.72 10.95 4.06
C VAL A 97 6.07 10.58 2.62
N SER A 98 5.12 10.23 1.75
CA SER A 98 5.47 9.89 0.36
C SER A 98 4.32 10.11 -0.62
N HIS A 99 4.23 11.32 -1.15
CA HIS A 99 3.33 11.62 -2.26
C HIS A 99 3.97 11.19 -3.58
N ARG A 100 3.20 10.51 -4.42
CA ARG A 100 3.55 10.42 -5.84
C ARG A 100 3.59 11.85 -6.40
N PRO A 101 4.68 12.30 -7.06
CA PRO A 101 4.65 13.54 -7.83
C PRO A 101 3.44 13.51 -8.76
N PRO A 102 2.68 14.61 -8.91
CA PRO A 102 1.55 14.64 -9.82
C PRO A 102 2.03 14.29 -11.23
N THR A 103 1.78 13.05 -11.65
CA THR A 103 1.98 12.62 -13.02
C THR A 103 1.13 13.53 -13.88
N THR A 104 1.74 14.25 -14.81
CA THR A 104 1.05 15.12 -15.77
C THR A 104 -0.12 14.37 -16.36
N ALA A 105 -1.33 14.71 -15.92
CA ALA A 105 -2.55 14.03 -16.27
C ALA A 105 -2.62 13.86 -17.79
N ARG A 106 -2.70 12.59 -18.22
CA ARG A 106 -3.05 12.25 -19.59
C ARG A 106 -4.42 12.89 -19.88
N ARG A 107 -4.40 13.70 -20.92
CA ARG A 107 -5.52 14.24 -21.69
C ARG A 107 -6.62 13.19 -21.85
N GLY A 108 -7.82 13.44 -21.31
CA GLY A 108 -9.05 12.75 -21.71
C GLY A 108 -10.01 12.34 -20.60
N SER A 109 -10.78 13.28 -20.05
CA SER A 109 -12.15 13.02 -19.58
C SER A 109 -12.92 14.33 -19.51
N THR A 110 -13.84 14.52 -20.43
CA THR A 110 -14.89 15.54 -20.40
C THR A 110 -15.88 15.20 -19.29
N ALA A 111 -15.79 15.89 -18.15
CA ALA A 111 -16.88 16.02 -17.20
C ALA A 111 -16.70 17.33 -16.42
N GLU A 112 -17.73 18.15 -16.48
CA GLU A 112 -17.81 19.50 -15.94
C GLU A 112 -17.50 19.54 -14.44
N ARG A 113 -16.46 20.30 -14.06
CA ARG A 113 -16.33 20.88 -12.73
C ARG A 113 -15.99 22.36 -12.88
N THR A 114 -17.01 23.18 -12.71
CA THR A 114 -16.91 24.61 -12.43
C THR A 114 -16.21 24.82 -11.09
N GLY A 115 -15.01 25.38 -11.11
CA GLY A 115 -14.25 25.72 -9.90
C GLY A 115 -12.74 25.66 -10.13
N SER A 116 -12.20 26.53 -10.97
CA SER A 116 -10.76 26.67 -11.20
C SER A 116 -10.11 27.50 -10.10
N PRO A 117 -8.84 27.21 -9.73
CA PRO A 117 -7.79 28.21 -9.75
C PRO A 117 -7.00 28.11 -11.07
N PRO A 118 -6.26 29.15 -11.48
CA PRO A 118 -5.65 29.22 -12.81
C PRO A 118 -4.55 28.16 -13.04
N PRO A 119 -4.33 27.72 -14.29
CA PRO A 119 -3.40 26.64 -14.64
C PRO A 119 -1.90 26.98 -14.49
N GLU A 120 -1.54 28.18 -14.01
CA GLU A 120 -0.14 28.60 -13.83
C GLU A 120 0.39 28.43 -12.39
N ALA A 121 -0.48 28.40 -11.38
CA ALA A 121 -0.05 28.31 -9.97
C ALA A 121 0.52 26.95 -9.58
N SER A 122 0.20 25.90 -10.35
CA SER A 122 0.64 24.51 -10.12
C SER A 122 2.08 24.23 -10.56
N ARG A 123 2.84 25.27 -10.99
CA ARG A 123 4.23 25.13 -11.48
C ARG A 123 5.31 25.68 -10.55
N SER A 124 4.95 26.31 -9.44
CA SER A 124 5.99 26.85 -8.52
C SER A 124 6.41 25.80 -7.51
N SER A 125 7.73 25.66 -7.31
CA SER A 125 8.34 24.82 -6.26
C SER A 125 7.83 25.21 -4.86
N LEU A 126 7.49 26.49 -4.66
CA LEU A 126 6.86 26.99 -3.44
C LEU A 126 5.40 26.52 -3.29
N ALA A 127 4.57 26.54 -4.33
CA ALA A 127 3.21 25.99 -4.25
C ALA A 127 3.24 24.47 -4.00
N THR A 128 4.19 23.77 -4.62
CA THR A 128 4.42 22.34 -4.38
C THR A 128 4.91 22.10 -2.94
N LEU A 129 5.82 22.92 -2.44
CA LEU A 129 6.30 22.85 -1.05
C LEU A 129 5.19 23.18 -0.05
N LEU A 130 4.38 24.22 -0.29
CA LEU A 130 3.25 24.58 0.57
C LEU A 130 2.15 23.52 0.54
N LEU A 131 1.92 22.88 -0.61
CA LEU A 131 1.04 21.72 -0.71
C LEU A 131 1.62 20.58 0.14
N ASN A 132 2.89 20.23 -0.06
CA ASN A 132 3.56 19.17 0.70
C ASN A 132 3.57 19.44 2.21
N LEU A 133 3.84 20.67 2.64
CA LEU A 133 3.84 21.07 4.06
C LEU A 133 2.44 21.00 4.68
N ASN A 134 1.42 21.47 3.96
CA ASN A 134 0.04 21.34 4.44
C ASN A 134 -0.39 19.88 4.50
N THR A 135 0.05 19.04 3.56
CA THR A 135 -0.32 17.62 3.59
C THR A 135 0.42 16.85 4.68
N SER A 136 1.68 17.17 5.00
CA SER A 136 2.39 16.59 6.15
C SER A 136 1.78 16.98 7.50
N ALA A 137 1.13 18.14 7.60
CA ALA A 137 0.41 18.57 8.80
C ALA A 137 -1.05 18.07 8.87
N LEU A 138 -1.64 17.65 7.73
CA LEU A 138 -3.02 17.16 7.63
C LEU A 138 -3.13 15.63 7.49
N SER A 139 -2.02 14.94 7.20
CA SER A 139 -1.99 13.49 7.13
C SER A 139 -2.45 12.91 8.46
N SER A 140 -3.53 12.13 8.38
CA SER A 140 -4.31 11.79 9.57
C SER A 140 -4.53 10.30 9.75
N ILE A 141 -4.14 9.45 8.78
CA ILE A 141 -4.52 8.04 8.80
C ILE A 141 -3.41 7.09 8.35
N SER A 142 -3.44 5.88 8.92
CA SER A 142 -2.78 4.71 8.38
C SER A 142 -3.80 3.61 8.15
N ALA A 143 -3.60 2.84 7.08
CA ALA A 143 -4.42 1.69 6.76
C ALA A 143 -3.56 0.42 6.82
N THR A 144 -3.95 -0.51 7.70
CA THR A 144 -3.47 -1.89 7.69
C THR A 144 -4.45 -2.70 6.84
N ILE A 145 -3.94 -3.39 5.83
CA ILE A 145 -4.73 -4.11 4.83
C ILE A 145 -4.30 -5.58 4.86
N ASN A 146 -5.23 -6.47 5.18
CA ASN A 146 -5.01 -7.90 5.14
C ASN A 146 -5.35 -8.45 3.75
N GLY A 147 -4.55 -9.41 3.30
CA GLY A 147 -4.77 -10.01 2.00
C GLY A 147 -4.11 -11.37 1.82
N VAL A 148 -4.45 -11.98 0.70
CA VAL A 148 -3.86 -13.23 0.23
C VAL A 148 -3.05 -12.94 -1.01
N ALA A 149 -1.75 -13.20 -0.92
CA ALA A 149 -0.78 -12.99 -1.97
C ALA A 149 -0.57 -14.26 -2.79
N ARG A 150 -0.36 -14.09 -4.10
CA ARG A 150 0.15 -15.15 -4.97
C ARG A 150 1.20 -14.60 -5.92
N LEU A 151 2.12 -15.47 -6.32
CA LEU A 151 3.01 -15.21 -7.44
C LEU A 151 2.28 -15.55 -8.74
N VAL A 152 2.35 -14.65 -9.72
CA VAL A 152 1.82 -14.92 -11.05
C VAL A 152 2.71 -15.94 -11.75
N GLU A 153 2.08 -16.79 -12.55
CA GLU A 153 2.78 -17.77 -13.37
C GLU A 153 3.52 -17.09 -14.53
N ARG A 154 4.70 -17.62 -14.83
CA ARG A 154 5.62 -17.03 -15.80
C ARG A 154 5.16 -17.21 -17.23
N GLY A 155 5.38 -16.19 -18.05
CA GLY A 155 5.05 -16.20 -19.47
C GLY A 155 3.55 -16.14 -19.76
N THR A 156 2.73 -15.84 -18.73
CA THR A 156 1.30 -15.65 -18.89
C THR A 156 0.98 -14.21 -19.32
N GLU A 157 -0.15 -14.04 -19.99
CA GLU A 157 -0.65 -12.70 -20.35
C GLU A 157 -0.96 -11.86 -19.10
N GLU A 158 -1.37 -12.52 -18.01
CA GLU A 158 -1.57 -11.88 -16.70
C GLU A 158 -0.27 -11.27 -16.16
N GLU A 159 0.85 -12.02 -16.21
CA GLU A 159 2.15 -11.52 -15.78
C GLU A 159 2.56 -10.30 -16.59
N ARG A 160 2.39 -10.37 -17.92
CA ARG A 160 2.72 -9.28 -18.85
C ARG A 160 1.92 -8.03 -18.53
N TYR A 161 0.59 -8.16 -18.40
CA TYR A 161 -0.31 -7.05 -18.09
C TYR A 161 0.04 -6.38 -16.76
N TYR A 162 0.24 -7.16 -15.70
CA TYR A 162 0.55 -6.62 -14.38
C TYR A 162 1.95 -6.01 -14.31
N LYS A 163 2.93 -6.57 -15.02
CA LYS A 163 4.27 -5.99 -15.12
C LYS A 163 4.25 -4.65 -15.85
N GLU A 164 3.56 -4.57 -17.00
CA GLU A 164 3.37 -3.33 -17.77
C GLU A 164 2.64 -2.27 -16.95
N SER A 165 1.50 -2.63 -16.33
CA SER A 165 0.76 -1.73 -15.45
C SER A 165 1.60 -1.25 -14.27
N HIS A 166 2.41 -2.13 -13.67
CA HIS A 166 3.28 -1.76 -12.56
C HIS A 166 4.40 -0.82 -12.98
N LEU A 167 5.02 -1.05 -14.14
CA LEU A 167 6.04 -0.16 -14.70
C LEU A 167 5.46 1.23 -15.02
N ASP A 168 4.34 1.30 -15.75
CA ASP A 168 3.67 2.55 -16.13
C ASP A 168 3.31 3.42 -14.92
N ASN A 169 2.87 2.79 -13.83
CA ASN A 169 2.50 3.50 -12.61
C ASN A 169 3.71 3.95 -11.76
N ASN A 170 4.91 3.42 -12.04
CA ASN A 170 6.12 3.70 -11.27
C ASN A 170 7.24 4.35 -12.11
N THR A 171 6.94 4.86 -13.32
CA THR A 171 7.85 5.71 -14.10
C THR A 171 7.90 7.13 -13.51
N PHE A 172 8.74 7.36 -12.52
CA PHE A 172 9.00 8.72 -12.04
C PHE A 172 10.24 9.28 -12.75
N VAL A 173 10.12 10.42 -13.42
CA VAL A 173 11.29 11.18 -13.88
C VAL A 173 11.89 11.83 -12.64
N ASP A 174 13.15 11.58 -12.32
CA ASP A 174 13.83 12.40 -11.31
C ASP A 174 14.06 13.77 -11.95
N VAL A 175 13.20 14.74 -11.61
CA VAL A 175 13.35 16.13 -12.06
C VAL A 175 14.36 16.88 -11.18
N GLU A 176 14.92 16.23 -10.15
CA GLU A 176 15.86 16.88 -9.21
C GLU A 176 17.34 16.78 -9.59
N ASP A 177 17.72 16.07 -10.65
CA ASP A 177 19.06 16.19 -11.22
C ASP A 177 18.96 16.60 -12.69
N GLY A 178 19.32 17.86 -12.97
CA GLY A 178 19.45 18.45 -14.30
C GLY A 178 20.54 17.82 -15.18
N ARG A 179 20.83 16.52 -15.01
CA ARG A 179 21.60 15.72 -15.95
C ARG A 179 20.61 15.03 -16.87
N ARG A 180 20.48 15.58 -18.08
CA ARG A 180 19.94 14.84 -19.23
C ARG A 180 20.68 13.51 -19.31
N SER A 181 20.07 12.42 -18.84
CA SER A 181 20.55 11.07 -19.13
C SER A 181 20.16 10.73 -20.57
N SER A 182 20.88 11.40 -21.48
CA SER A 182 21.06 11.01 -22.86
C SER A 182 22.49 10.50 -23.01
N LEU A 183 22.95 9.62 -22.09
CA LEU A 183 24.30 9.09 -22.07
C LEU A 183 24.26 7.56 -21.88
N TRP A 184 23.70 6.89 -22.89
CA TRP A 184 24.02 5.52 -23.20
C TRP A 184 25.42 5.49 -23.85
N ASN A 185 26.48 5.67 -23.07
CA ASN A 185 27.82 5.17 -23.44
C ASN A 185 28.78 5.10 -22.24
N GLU A 186 29.33 3.89 -22.06
CA GLU A 186 30.67 3.58 -21.54
C GLU A 186 30.97 3.58 -20.02
N ARG A 187 31.20 2.33 -19.54
CA ARG A 187 32.10 1.85 -18.45
C ARG A 187 31.90 2.26 -16.97
N GLU A 188 31.54 1.23 -16.20
CA GLU A 188 32.32 0.63 -15.08
C GLU A 188 32.67 1.50 -13.86
N ILE A 189 32.07 1.21 -12.69
CA ILE A 189 32.70 0.60 -11.49
C ILE A 189 31.74 0.71 -10.28
N ALA A 190 31.69 -0.38 -9.51
CA ALA A 190 30.84 -0.67 -8.36
C ALA A 190 30.94 0.28 -7.16
N THR A 191 29.81 0.49 -6.46
CA THR A 191 29.71 0.51 -4.97
C THR A 191 28.25 0.47 -4.49
N GLU A 192 27.92 -0.62 -3.79
CA GLU A 192 27.13 -0.78 -2.55
C GLU A 192 25.89 0.08 -2.17
N HIS A 193 24.83 -0.68 -1.85
CA HIS A 193 23.84 -0.52 -0.76
C HIS A 193 22.86 0.66 -0.75
N GLY A 194 21.69 0.39 -1.35
CA GLY A 194 20.41 0.98 -0.97
C GLY A 194 19.28 0.29 -1.72
N ASP A 195 18.39 -0.41 -1.01
CA ASP A 195 17.15 -1.05 -1.54
C ASP A 195 16.13 0.04 -1.90
N GLY A 196 16.53 0.93 -2.80
CA GLY A 196 15.81 2.10 -3.27
C GLY A 196 15.29 1.91 -4.68
N GLY A 197 14.86 0.69 -5.04
CA GLY A 197 13.90 0.35 -6.11
C GLY A 197 14.02 0.99 -7.50
N ARG A 198 15.13 1.65 -7.84
CA ARG A 198 15.27 2.47 -9.04
C ARG A 198 16.50 2.14 -9.90
N GLU A 199 17.49 1.44 -9.33
CA GLU A 199 18.73 1.11 -10.03
C GLU A 199 18.91 -0.36 -10.45
N SER A 200 17.94 -1.27 -10.21
CA SER A 200 18.12 -2.70 -10.54
C SER A 200 17.15 -3.26 -11.59
N PHE A 201 16.55 -2.44 -12.46
CA PHE A 201 15.93 -2.98 -13.68
C PHE A 201 17.02 -3.16 -14.75
N ILE A 202 18.00 -4.01 -14.44
CA ILE A 202 18.83 -4.61 -15.48
C ILE A 202 17.92 -5.61 -16.19
N GLU A 203 17.81 -5.50 -17.50
CA GLU A 203 16.92 -6.27 -18.40
C GLU A 203 17.03 -7.81 -18.27
N ASP A 204 17.94 -8.32 -17.43
CA ASP A 204 18.24 -9.74 -17.19
C ASP A 204 17.84 -10.28 -15.80
N GLU A 205 17.32 -9.47 -14.85
CA GLU A 205 16.76 -10.04 -13.62
C GLU A 205 15.31 -10.51 -13.82
N ASP A 206 15.13 -11.82 -13.69
CA ASP A 206 13.88 -12.56 -13.79
C ASP A 206 12.93 -12.27 -12.61
N VAL A 207 12.43 -11.03 -12.55
CA VAL A 207 11.51 -10.55 -11.51
C VAL A 207 10.17 -11.28 -11.57
N ARG A 208 9.59 -11.56 -10.39
CA ARG A 208 8.26 -12.13 -10.25
C ARG A 208 7.23 -11.06 -9.95
N VAL A 209 6.05 -11.20 -10.55
CA VAL A 209 4.87 -10.42 -10.19
C VAL A 209 4.16 -11.06 -9.01
N VAL A 210 3.90 -10.27 -7.98
CA VAL A 210 3.08 -10.65 -6.82
C VAL A 210 1.76 -9.89 -6.90
N VAL A 211 0.67 -10.62 -6.73
CA VAL A 211 -0.70 -10.11 -6.73
C VAL A 211 -1.30 -10.38 -5.36
N VAL A 212 -1.75 -9.33 -4.68
CA VAL A 212 -2.41 -9.41 -3.38
C VAL A 212 -3.89 -9.09 -3.55
N LYS A 213 -4.73 -10.09 -3.30
CA LYS A 213 -6.18 -9.92 -3.19
C LYS A 213 -6.49 -9.37 -1.81
N ILE A 214 -7.15 -8.22 -1.76
CA ILE A 214 -7.54 -7.56 -0.51
C ILE A 214 -8.75 -8.28 0.09
N THR A 215 -8.76 -8.43 1.42
CA THR A 215 -9.81 -9.14 2.17
C THR A 215 -10.50 -8.20 3.15
N ASP A 216 -9.76 -7.78 4.16
CA ASP A 216 -10.21 -6.88 5.22
C ASP A 216 -9.08 -5.94 5.64
N GLY A 217 -9.36 -5.08 6.62
CA GLY A 217 -8.35 -4.23 7.18
C GLY A 217 -8.87 -3.29 8.24
N ARG A 218 -7.99 -2.35 8.58
CA ARG A 218 -8.17 -1.39 9.66
C ARG A 218 -7.62 -0.04 9.26
N VAL A 219 -8.37 1.01 9.56
CA VAL A 219 -7.91 2.39 9.51
C VAL A 219 -7.68 2.86 10.94
N SER A 220 -6.55 3.48 11.19
CA SER A 220 -6.25 4.16 12.45
C SER A 220 -5.87 5.61 12.19
N ASP A 221 -6.31 6.50 13.07
CA ASP A 221 -5.88 7.90 13.04
C ASP A 221 -4.83 8.21 14.12
N TRP A 222 -4.17 9.36 14.00
CA TRP A 222 -3.19 9.82 14.98
C TRP A 222 -3.78 10.17 16.35
N LYS A 223 -5.11 10.30 16.43
CA LYS A 223 -5.84 10.62 17.68
C LYS A 223 -6.20 9.37 18.47
N GLY A 224 -5.93 8.18 17.93
CA GLY A 224 -6.18 6.90 18.57
C GLY A 224 -7.50 6.23 18.20
N SER A 225 -8.26 6.78 17.24
CA SER A 225 -9.49 6.15 16.74
C SER A 225 -9.15 4.99 15.80
N VAL A 226 -9.96 3.93 15.84
CA VAL A 226 -9.76 2.74 15.02
C VAL A 226 -11.07 2.33 14.35
N ARG A 227 -11.01 1.98 13.06
CA ARG A 227 -12.17 1.47 12.32
C ARG A 227 -11.79 0.27 11.47
N ASP A 228 -12.49 -0.84 11.70
CA ASP A 228 -12.33 -2.07 10.94
C ASP A 228 -13.26 -2.11 9.73
N TRP A 229 -12.82 -2.79 8.67
CA TRP A 229 -13.64 -3.03 7.49
C TRP A 229 -13.34 -4.40 6.88
N SER A 230 -14.33 -4.99 6.20
CA SER A 230 -14.20 -6.28 5.52
C SER A 230 -14.96 -6.26 4.20
N LEU A 231 -14.37 -6.85 3.15
CA LEU A 231 -15.03 -6.95 1.85
C LEU A 231 -16.00 -8.12 1.78
N VAL A 232 -17.20 -7.88 1.24
CA VAL A 232 -18.22 -8.92 1.02
C VAL A 232 -17.67 -10.03 0.12
N GLY A 233 -17.91 -11.29 0.49
CA GLY A 233 -17.50 -12.46 -0.31
C GLY A 233 -16.02 -12.79 -0.27
N THR A 234 -15.24 -12.14 0.60
CA THR A 234 -13.83 -12.48 0.86
C THR A 234 -13.59 -13.16 2.20
N GLY A 235 -14.66 -13.40 2.96
CA GLY A 235 -14.61 -14.15 4.20
C GLY A 235 -14.02 -15.54 3.96
N VAL A 236 -12.89 -15.81 4.62
CA VAL A 236 -12.50 -17.18 4.95
C VAL A 236 -13.74 -17.86 5.50
N GLU A 237 -14.14 -18.99 4.91
CA GLU A 237 -15.18 -19.84 5.47
C GLU A 237 -14.83 -20.05 6.94
N THR A 238 -15.62 -19.45 7.83
CA THR A 238 -15.53 -19.74 9.26
C THR A 238 -15.92 -21.20 9.40
N GLU A 239 -14.93 -22.09 9.42
CA GLU A 239 -15.14 -23.50 9.74
C GLU A 239 -15.91 -23.58 11.06
N GLY A 240 -17.10 -24.16 10.97
CA GLY A 240 -17.74 -24.90 12.06
C GLY A 240 -18.04 -24.12 13.34
N GLY A 241 -19.28 -23.67 13.47
CA GLY A 241 -19.88 -23.46 14.78
C GLY A 241 -19.78 -24.73 15.62
N ASN A 242 -18.83 -24.75 16.56
CA ASN A 242 -18.90 -25.61 17.73
C ASN A 242 -19.28 -24.74 18.92
N ASN A 243 -20.51 -24.99 19.38
CA ASN A 243 -21.07 -24.56 20.64
C ASN A 243 -20.16 -25.08 21.78
N VAL A 244 -19.17 -24.29 22.17
CA VAL A 244 -18.49 -24.44 23.45
C VAL A 244 -19.11 -23.41 24.38
N GLN A 245 -19.94 -23.90 25.30
CA GLN A 245 -20.38 -23.14 26.47
C GLN A 245 -19.13 -22.58 27.17
N SER A 246 -18.93 -21.27 27.10
CA SER A 246 -17.96 -20.61 27.96
C SER A 246 -18.56 -20.54 29.37
N GLU A 247 -18.10 -21.44 30.22
CA GLU A 247 -18.17 -21.27 31.67
C GLU A 247 -17.60 -19.89 32.05
N GLY A 248 -18.24 -19.28 33.05
CA GLY A 248 -18.03 -17.90 33.44
C GLY A 248 -16.59 -17.56 33.81
N LEU A 249 -16.15 -16.39 33.36
CA LEU A 249 -14.96 -15.73 33.87
C LEU A 249 -15.16 -15.39 35.35
N PRO A 250 -14.29 -15.84 36.28
CA PRO A 250 -14.39 -15.47 37.67
C PRO A 250 -13.99 -13.99 37.85
N ASN A 251 -14.95 -13.19 38.31
CA ASN A 251 -14.74 -11.86 38.86
C ASN A 251 -13.73 -11.92 40.02
N GLY A 252 -12.71 -11.06 40.01
CA GLY A 252 -11.91 -10.82 41.21
C GLY A 252 -10.59 -10.10 40.97
N VAL A 253 -10.61 -8.77 40.98
CA VAL A 253 -9.44 -7.98 41.42
C VAL A 253 -9.93 -7.07 42.55
N PRO A 254 -9.43 -7.22 43.79
CA PRO A 254 -9.79 -6.31 44.88
C PRO A 254 -9.00 -5.01 44.77
N SER A 255 -9.68 -3.90 45.04
CA SER A 255 -9.06 -2.59 45.20
C SER A 255 -8.18 -2.56 46.46
N VAL A 256 -6.96 -2.03 46.30
CA VAL A 256 -6.20 -1.38 47.38
C VAL A 256 -5.67 -0.06 46.83
#